data_AF-A0A7L2IZX5-F1
#
_entry.id   AF-A0A7L2IZX5-F1
#
_cell.length_a   1.000
_cell.length_b   1.000
_cell.length_c   1.000
_cell.angle_alpha   90.00
_cell.angle_beta   90.00
_cell.angle_gamma   90.00
#
_symmetry.space_group_name_H-M   'P 1'
#
loop_
_entity.id
_entity.type
_entity.pdbx_description
1 polymer ?
#
loop_
_entity_poly.entity_id
_entity_poly.type
_entity_poly.pdbx_seq_one_letter_code
_entity_poly.pdbx_strand_id
1 'polypeptide(L)'
;GVRQASAFIAWVKRRTGPSTVLINSTAQAEALINAEDLAVIGFFKELDNGSVGVFCEAARDVPEMPFGMTASKEVRASYGIHRDTLLVFKKGKPVHEEVLEDSRQSKLDLTRLIKTFTLDLVTEYNLEVCVEGKQLHACPCPQMLFVLVDTSELRNGRVLEYFHIREVDVPAVRILNLSSDAKYKMPAGEVTVENLKAFCQSYLSGRAKLHLSSEEIPEDWDERPVKVLVGKNFNKIVF
;
A
#
# COMPACT_ATOMS: atom_id res chain seq x y z
N GLY A 1 -18.01 9.99 -11.09
CA GLY A 1 -16.63 9.69 -11.51
C GLY A 1 -16.62 8.36 -12.25
N VAL A 2 -15.88 8.29 -13.35
CA VAL A 2 -15.93 7.24 -14.38
C VAL A 2 -15.36 5.91 -13.87
N ARG A 3 -16.11 5.16 -13.05
CA ARG A 3 -15.91 3.71 -12.87
C ARG A 3 -16.80 3.00 -13.90
N GLN A 4 -16.35 2.96 -15.15
CA GLN A 4 -17.11 2.39 -16.27
C GLN A 4 -17.43 0.91 -16.05
N ALA A 5 -18.64 0.50 -16.40
CA ALA A 5 -19.10 -0.90 -16.40
C ALA A 5 -18.12 -1.87 -17.11
N SER A 6 -17.30 -1.37 -18.04
CA SER A 6 -16.22 -2.13 -18.70
C SER A 6 -15.17 -2.67 -17.74
N ALA A 7 -14.70 -1.88 -16.77
CA ALA A 7 -13.73 -2.31 -15.77
C ALA A 7 -14.31 -3.37 -14.83
N PHE A 8 -15.59 -3.23 -14.45
CA PHE A 8 -16.30 -4.24 -13.67
C PHE A 8 -16.48 -5.54 -14.46
N ILE A 9 -16.86 -5.47 -15.75
CA ILE A 9 -16.96 -6.65 -16.62
C ILE A 9 -15.60 -7.32 -16.78
N ALA A 10 -14.52 -6.57 -16.98
CA ALA A 10 -13.16 -7.10 -17.07
C ALA A 10 -12.76 -7.81 -15.77
N TRP A 11 -13.04 -7.20 -14.62
CA TRP A 11 -12.80 -7.79 -13.30
C TRP A 11 -13.60 -9.09 -13.10
N VAL A 12 -14.90 -9.09 -13.44
CA VAL A 12 -15.74 -10.29 -13.34
C VAL A 12 -15.20 -11.39 -14.24
N LYS A 13 -14.84 -11.07 -15.49
CA LYS A 13 -14.24 -12.02 -16.43
C LYS A 13 -12.91 -12.59 -15.93
N ARG A 14 -12.06 -11.77 -15.31
CA ARG A 14 -10.80 -12.23 -14.69
C ARG A 14 -11.04 -13.15 -13.49
N ARG A 15 -12.11 -12.91 -12.74
CA ARG A 15 -12.47 -13.74 -11.58
C ARG A 15 -13.14 -15.07 -11.94
N THR A 16 -13.89 -15.12 -13.04
CA THR A 16 -14.61 -16.33 -13.49
C THR A 16 -13.91 -17.10 -14.60
N GLY A 17 -13.00 -16.45 -15.33
CA GLY A 17 -12.22 -17.03 -16.43
C GLY A 17 -10.81 -17.48 -16.01
N PRO A 18 -9.95 -17.81 -16.99
CA PRO A 18 -8.54 -18.08 -16.70
C PRO A 18 -7.88 -16.84 -16.10
N SER A 19 -7.17 -17.00 -14.98
CA SER A 19 -6.53 -15.90 -14.26
C SER A 19 -5.35 -15.29 -15.02
N THR A 20 -4.92 -15.92 -16.10
CA THR A 20 -3.78 -15.51 -16.92
C THR A 20 -4.09 -15.73 -18.40
N VAL A 21 -3.53 -14.88 -19.26
CA VAL A 21 -3.61 -15.02 -20.72
C VAL A 21 -2.33 -15.64 -21.25
N LEU A 22 -2.43 -16.67 -22.09
CA LEU A 22 -1.27 -17.26 -22.76
C LEU A 22 -0.78 -16.34 -23.88
N ILE A 23 0.50 -15.98 -23.83
CA ILE A 23 1.18 -15.09 -24.78
C ILE A 23 2.12 -15.92 -25.66
N ASN A 24 1.85 -15.93 -26.96
CA ASN A 24 2.62 -16.68 -27.95
C ASN A 24 3.49 -15.79 -28.84
N SER A 25 3.29 -14.47 -28.83
CA SER A 25 4.06 -13.51 -29.63
C SER A 25 4.36 -12.22 -28.87
N THR A 26 5.37 -11.49 -29.32
CA THR A 26 5.77 -10.19 -28.76
C THR A 26 4.64 -9.15 -28.85
N ALA A 27 3.91 -9.13 -29.97
CA ALA A 27 2.75 -8.27 -30.15
C ALA A 27 1.64 -8.52 -29.10
N GLN A 28 1.42 -9.78 -28.70
CA GLN A 28 0.46 -10.11 -27.63
C GLN A 28 0.95 -9.63 -26.27
N ALA A 29 2.26 -9.73 -26.00
CA ALA A 29 2.85 -9.20 -24.77
C ALA A 29 2.67 -7.68 -24.69
N GLU A 30 3.00 -6.97 -25.77
CA GLU A 30 2.85 -5.52 -25.86
C GLU A 30 1.39 -5.08 -25.73
N ALA A 31 0.46 -5.80 -26.36
CA ALA A 31 -0.96 -5.51 -26.23
C ALA A 31 -1.45 -5.64 -24.77
N LEU A 32 -1.00 -6.66 -24.04
CA LEU A 32 -1.33 -6.83 -22.61
C LEU A 32 -0.71 -5.72 -21.75
N ILE A 33 0.57 -5.43 -21.98
CA ILE A 33 1.33 -4.42 -21.23
C ILE A 33 0.74 -3.02 -21.39
N ASN A 34 0.23 -2.70 -22.58
CA ASN A 34 -0.31 -1.39 -22.91
C ASN A 34 -1.84 -1.28 -22.74
N ALA A 35 -2.52 -2.37 -22.38
CA ALA A 35 -3.97 -2.36 -22.18
C ALA A 35 -4.37 -1.57 -20.92
N GLU A 36 -3.56 -1.64 -19.86
CA GLU A 36 -3.81 -1.00 -18.57
C GLU A 36 -2.51 -0.40 -18.00
N ASP A 37 -2.63 0.48 -17.00
CA ASP A 37 -1.48 1.16 -16.38
C ASP A 37 -0.51 0.19 -15.67
N LEU A 38 -0.99 -0.99 -15.30
CA LEU A 38 -0.22 -2.06 -14.67
C LEU A 38 -0.52 -3.38 -15.39
N ALA A 39 0.50 -4.21 -15.56
CA ALA A 39 0.38 -5.58 -16.07
C ALA A 39 1.46 -6.48 -15.50
N VAL A 40 1.20 -7.78 -15.42
CA VAL A 40 2.19 -8.77 -14.97
C VAL A 40 2.35 -9.84 -16.03
N ILE A 41 3.60 -10.17 -16.38
CA ILE A 41 3.88 -11.29 -17.27
C ILE A 41 4.82 -12.27 -16.56
N GLY A 42 4.39 -13.53 -16.48
CA GLY A 42 5.23 -14.66 -16.08
C GLY A 42 5.91 -15.26 -17.30
N PHE A 43 7.24 -15.25 -17.32
CA PHE A 43 8.07 -15.85 -18.33
C PHE A 43 8.58 -17.19 -17.80
N PHE A 44 8.20 -18.29 -18.42
CA PHE A 44 8.51 -19.63 -17.94
C PHE A 44 9.24 -20.44 -19.02
N LYS A 45 10.07 -21.40 -18.62
CA LYS A 45 10.61 -22.40 -19.53
C LYS A 45 9.51 -23.34 -20.03
N GLU A 46 8.66 -23.78 -19.12
CA GLU A 46 7.60 -24.77 -19.35
C GLU A 46 6.36 -24.36 -18.53
N LEU A 47 5.15 -24.67 -19.00
CA LEU A 47 3.90 -24.22 -18.38
C LEU A 47 3.30 -25.22 -17.39
N ASP A 48 3.93 -26.38 -17.20
CA ASP A 48 3.49 -27.47 -16.34
C ASP A 48 4.32 -27.60 -15.06
N ASN A 49 5.07 -26.56 -14.70
CA ASN A 49 5.90 -26.53 -13.50
C ASN A 49 5.14 -26.01 -12.25
N GLY A 50 5.69 -26.28 -11.06
CA GLY A 50 5.07 -25.86 -9.79
C GLY A 50 4.94 -24.34 -9.64
N SER A 51 5.93 -23.60 -10.16
CA SER A 51 5.96 -22.14 -10.15
C SER A 51 4.81 -21.49 -10.96
N VAL A 52 4.39 -22.11 -12.07
CA VAL A 52 3.24 -21.67 -12.87
C VAL A 52 1.94 -21.80 -12.09
N GLY A 53 1.79 -22.87 -11.30
CA GLY A 53 0.65 -23.07 -10.40
C GLY A 53 0.52 -21.92 -9.39
N VAL A 54 1.62 -21.63 -8.68
CA VAL A 54 1.67 -20.53 -7.69
C VAL A 54 1.38 -19.18 -8.34
N PHE A 55 1.93 -18.93 -9.53
CA PHE A 55 1.66 -17.72 -10.30
C PHE A 55 0.18 -17.58 -10.69
N CYS A 56 -0.42 -18.66 -11.20
CA CYS A 56 -1.85 -18.69 -11.56
C CYS A 56 -2.75 -18.42 -10.35
N GLU A 57 -2.42 -19.00 -9.20
CA GLU A 57 -3.17 -18.82 -7.96
C GLU A 57 -3.05 -17.38 -7.44
N ALA A 58 -1.86 -16.80 -7.46
CA ALA A 58 -1.67 -15.41 -7.09
C ALA A 58 -2.43 -14.45 -8.02
N ALA A 59 -2.47 -14.74 -9.33
CA ALA A 59 -3.25 -13.97 -10.30
C ALA A 59 -4.76 -14.01 -10.00
N ARG A 60 -5.29 -15.12 -9.47
CA ARG A 60 -6.71 -15.20 -9.03
C ARG A 60 -7.02 -14.28 -7.85
N ASP A 61 -6.05 -14.05 -6.98
CA ASP A 61 -6.18 -13.20 -5.79
C ASP A 61 -5.97 -11.69 -6.09
N VAL A 62 -5.67 -11.35 -7.35
CA VAL A 62 -5.44 -9.96 -7.86
C VAL A 62 -6.21 -9.72 -9.18
N PRO A 63 -7.56 -9.85 -9.20
CA PRO A 63 -8.38 -9.67 -10.40
C PRO A 63 -8.36 -8.23 -10.97
N GLU A 64 -7.85 -7.26 -10.21
CA GLU A 64 -7.68 -5.87 -10.62
C GLU A 64 -6.61 -5.68 -11.72
N MET A 65 -5.66 -6.60 -11.87
CA MET A 65 -4.57 -6.48 -12.85
C MET A 65 -4.66 -7.53 -13.97
N PRO A 66 -4.24 -7.20 -15.20
CA PRO A 66 -4.06 -8.17 -16.26
C PRO A 66 -2.80 -8.99 -16.03
N PHE A 67 -2.94 -10.31 -16.10
CA PHE A 67 -1.84 -11.26 -16.05
C PHE A 67 -1.69 -11.98 -17.38
N GLY A 68 -0.45 -12.08 -17.84
CA GLY A 68 -0.04 -12.91 -18.95
C GLY A 68 0.98 -13.95 -18.50
N MET A 69 1.10 -15.03 -19.27
CA MET A 69 2.23 -15.94 -19.15
C MET A 69 2.71 -16.38 -20.53
N THR A 70 3.99 -16.71 -20.63
CA THR A 70 4.58 -17.21 -21.87
C THR A 70 5.61 -18.30 -21.60
N ALA A 71 5.62 -19.32 -22.47
CA ALA A 71 6.75 -20.24 -22.61
C ALA A 71 7.47 -20.07 -23.97
N SER A 72 7.10 -19.05 -24.74
CA SER A 72 7.72 -18.78 -26.04
C SER A 72 9.16 -18.31 -25.86
N LYS A 73 10.10 -19.04 -26.45
CA LYS A 73 11.53 -18.69 -26.43
C LYS A 73 11.80 -17.33 -27.07
N GLU A 74 11.05 -16.98 -28.11
CA GLU A 74 11.17 -15.70 -28.81
C GLU A 74 10.76 -14.53 -27.90
N VAL A 75 9.60 -14.63 -27.25
CA VAL A 75 9.12 -13.62 -26.32
C VAL A 75 10.08 -13.50 -25.14
N ARG A 76 10.57 -14.61 -24.60
CA ARG A 76 11.56 -14.58 -23.51
C ARG A 76 12.87 -13.89 -23.93
N ALA A 77 13.35 -14.17 -25.14
CA ALA A 77 14.54 -13.53 -25.67
C ALA A 77 14.37 -12.02 -25.87
N SER A 78 13.19 -11.55 -26.30
CA SER A 78 12.95 -10.11 -26.50
C SER A 78 12.99 -9.30 -25.20
N TYR A 79 12.69 -9.93 -24.06
CA TYR A 79 12.77 -9.32 -22.72
C TYR A 79 14.07 -9.70 -21.97
N GLY A 80 15.00 -10.42 -22.59
CA GLY A 80 16.27 -10.81 -21.97
C GLY A 80 16.14 -11.86 -20.86
N ILE A 81 15.06 -12.63 -20.84
CA ILE A 81 14.74 -13.57 -19.76
C ILE A 81 15.21 -14.98 -20.08
N HIS A 82 16.08 -15.53 -19.23
CA HIS A 82 16.64 -16.89 -19.38
C HIS A 82 16.14 -17.90 -18.35
N ARG A 83 15.62 -17.40 -17.23
CA ARG A 83 15.07 -18.21 -16.12
C ARG A 83 13.55 -18.03 -16.07
N ASP A 84 12.93 -18.71 -15.13
CA ASP A 84 11.52 -18.48 -14.84
C ASP A 84 11.44 -17.19 -14.04
N THR A 85 10.67 -16.22 -14.52
CA THR A 85 10.75 -14.84 -14.03
C THR A 85 9.42 -14.16 -14.19
N LEU A 86 9.02 -13.42 -13.18
CA LEU A 86 7.87 -12.53 -13.19
C LEU A 86 8.36 -11.11 -13.44
N LEU A 87 7.78 -10.45 -14.43
CA LEU A 87 7.96 -9.01 -14.63
C LEU A 87 6.67 -8.26 -14.34
N VAL A 88 6.78 -7.18 -13.57
CA VAL A 88 5.71 -6.20 -13.39
C VAL A 88 5.98 -5.01 -14.30
N PHE A 89 4.98 -4.64 -15.08
CA PHE A 89 5.01 -3.48 -15.97
C PHE A 89 4.12 -2.37 -15.40
N LYS A 90 4.61 -1.13 -15.47
CA LYS A 90 3.84 0.07 -15.19
C LYS A 90 3.97 1.04 -16.36
N LYS A 91 2.84 1.43 -16.96
CA LYS A 91 2.76 2.34 -18.12
C LYS A 91 3.72 1.95 -19.24
N GLY A 92 3.70 0.67 -19.62
CA GLY A 92 4.52 0.15 -20.71
C GLY A 92 5.94 -0.27 -20.33
N LYS A 93 6.43 0.07 -19.13
CA LYS A 93 7.83 -0.15 -18.73
C LYS A 93 7.97 -1.20 -17.63
N PRO A 94 9.00 -2.07 -17.67
CA PRO A 94 9.29 -2.97 -16.57
C PRO A 94 9.72 -2.16 -15.35
N VAL A 95 9.07 -2.39 -14.21
CA VAL A 95 9.37 -1.72 -12.93
C VAL A 95 9.87 -2.68 -11.87
N HIS A 96 9.66 -3.98 -12.05
CA HIS A 96 10.12 -5.00 -11.12
C HIS A 96 10.32 -6.34 -11.81
N GLU A 97 11.35 -7.05 -11.37
CA GLU A 97 11.74 -8.37 -11.84
C GLU A 97 11.95 -9.29 -10.64
N GLU A 98 11.24 -10.43 -10.63
CA GLU A 98 11.33 -11.45 -9.59
C GLU A 98 11.62 -12.81 -10.24
N VAL A 99 12.77 -13.39 -9.92
CA VAL A 99 13.15 -14.72 -10.43
C VAL A 99 12.42 -15.79 -9.62
N LEU A 100 11.64 -16.62 -10.30
CA LEU A 100 10.88 -17.70 -9.69
C LEU A 100 11.78 -18.93 -9.54
N GLU A 101 12.10 -19.28 -8.30
CA GLU A 101 12.87 -20.46 -7.96
C GLU A 101 11.93 -21.49 -7.30
N ASP A 102 11.83 -22.69 -7.87
CA ASP A 102 11.05 -23.78 -7.30
C ASP A 102 11.50 -23.99 -5.84
N SER A 103 10.56 -23.81 -4.90
CA SER A 103 10.66 -23.87 -3.42
C SER A 103 10.77 -22.57 -2.63
N ARG A 104 11.02 -21.39 -3.24
CA ARG A 104 11.20 -20.14 -2.47
C ARG A 104 9.96 -19.25 -2.42
N GLN A 105 9.22 -19.11 -3.51
CA GLN A 105 8.06 -18.21 -3.53
C GLN A 105 6.77 -18.92 -3.09
N SER A 106 6.22 -18.50 -1.95
CA SER A 106 4.85 -18.86 -1.59
C SER A 106 3.85 -18.01 -2.37
N LYS A 107 2.63 -18.53 -2.56
CA LYS A 107 1.51 -17.75 -3.12
C LYS A 107 1.33 -16.42 -2.42
N LEU A 108 1.44 -16.42 -1.08
CA LEU A 108 1.27 -15.22 -0.27
C LEU A 108 2.32 -14.16 -0.57
N ASP A 109 3.58 -14.57 -0.75
CA ASP A 109 4.67 -13.63 -1.03
C ASP A 109 4.52 -13.01 -2.42
N LEU A 110 4.18 -13.83 -3.41
CA LEU A 110 3.94 -13.35 -4.78
C LEU A 110 2.73 -12.39 -4.84
N THR A 111 1.62 -12.76 -4.21
CA THR A 111 0.43 -11.90 -4.11
C THR A 111 0.75 -10.58 -3.41
N ARG A 112 1.52 -10.60 -2.32
CA ARG A 112 1.94 -9.38 -1.61
C ARG A 112 2.82 -8.48 -2.49
N LEU A 113 3.78 -9.07 -3.19
CA LEU A 113 4.66 -8.37 -4.12
C LEU A 113 3.86 -7.70 -5.23
N ILE A 114 2.94 -8.41 -5.88
CA ILE A 114 2.14 -7.83 -6.97
C ILE A 114 1.20 -6.75 -6.43
N LYS A 115 0.54 -6.99 -5.30
CA LYS A 115 -0.30 -6.00 -4.62
C LYS A 115 0.49 -4.79 -4.14
N THR A 116 1.82 -4.80 -4.14
CA THR A 116 2.61 -3.61 -3.85
C THR A 116 2.46 -2.56 -4.97
N PHE A 117 2.27 -3.00 -6.22
CA PHE A 117 2.22 -2.12 -7.39
C PHE A 117 0.84 -1.56 -7.68
N THR A 118 -0.24 -2.21 -7.22
CA THR A 118 -1.62 -1.74 -7.36
C THR A 118 -1.93 -0.51 -6.50
N LEU A 119 -0.99 -0.10 -5.66
CA LEU A 119 -1.20 0.90 -4.65
C LEU A 119 -0.76 2.26 -5.17
N ASP A 120 -1.70 3.20 -5.17
CA ASP A 120 -1.36 4.60 -5.37
C ASP A 120 -0.49 5.08 -4.21
N LEU A 121 0.62 5.74 -4.56
CA LEU A 121 1.64 6.29 -3.66
C LEU A 121 1.05 7.19 -2.57
N VAL A 122 -0.15 7.71 -2.85
CA VAL A 122 -1.02 8.44 -1.96
C VAL A 122 -2.41 7.85 -2.14
N THR A 123 -2.84 6.99 -1.22
CA THR A 123 -4.24 6.54 -1.22
C THR A 123 -5.07 7.62 -0.57
N GLU A 124 -5.96 8.27 -1.33
CA GLU A 124 -7.02 9.09 -0.74
C GLU A 124 -7.92 8.19 0.13
N TYR A 125 -8.09 8.58 1.39
CA TYR A 125 -8.97 7.87 2.30
C TYR A 125 -10.42 7.95 1.77
N ASN A 126 -10.96 6.82 1.34
CA ASN A 126 -12.38 6.66 0.99
C ASN A 126 -12.89 5.39 1.67
N LEU A 127 -14.12 5.41 2.19
CA LEU A 127 -14.69 4.37 3.07
C LEU A 127 -14.67 2.93 2.49
N GLU A 128 -14.45 2.77 1.19
CA GLU A 128 -14.33 1.46 0.53
C GLU A 128 -13.01 0.74 0.83
N VAL A 129 -11.95 1.45 1.25
CA VAL A 129 -10.61 0.87 1.48
C VAL A 129 -10.55 0.10 2.83
N CYS A 130 -11.54 0.27 3.71
CA CYS A 130 -11.56 -0.35 5.05
C CYS A 130 -11.94 -1.84 5.09
N VAL A 131 -12.30 -2.48 3.97
CA VAL A 131 -12.75 -3.90 3.99
C VAL A 131 -11.65 -4.89 3.60
N GLU A 132 -10.57 -4.43 2.95
CA GLU A 132 -9.46 -5.30 2.56
C GLU A 132 -8.19 -4.81 3.24
N GLY A 133 -7.77 -5.49 4.32
CA GLY A 133 -6.49 -5.25 5.00
C GLY A 133 -5.29 -5.45 4.08
N LYS A 134 -4.99 -4.45 3.25
CA LYS A 134 -3.88 -4.42 2.30
C LYS A 134 -2.75 -3.62 2.92
N GLN A 135 -1.67 -4.33 3.27
CA GLN A 135 -0.40 -3.77 3.72
C GLN A 135 0.27 -3.08 2.52
N LEU A 136 0.58 -1.79 2.65
CA LEU A 136 1.07 -0.94 1.55
C LEU A 136 2.52 -0.49 1.80
N HIS A 137 3.43 -0.71 0.84
CA HIS A 137 4.81 -0.21 0.89
C HIS A 137 5.32 0.28 -0.47
N ALA A 138 5.66 1.57 -0.62
CA ALA A 138 6.73 2.04 -1.52
C ALA A 138 7.02 3.54 -1.32
N CYS A 139 7.84 3.84 -0.32
CA CYS A 139 8.62 5.07 -0.13
C CYS A 139 10.08 4.60 0.13
N PRO A 140 11.14 5.44 0.21
CA PRO A 140 12.51 4.97 0.50
C PRO A 140 12.68 4.37 1.91
N CYS A 141 11.57 4.11 2.58
CA CYS A 141 11.42 3.35 3.80
C CYS A 141 10.39 2.24 3.54
N PRO A 142 10.80 1.00 3.21
CA PRO A 142 9.90 -0.14 2.92
C PRO A 142 9.06 -0.61 4.12
N GLN A 143 8.86 0.25 5.13
CA GLN A 143 8.20 -0.04 6.40
C GLN A 143 7.02 0.89 6.72
N MET A 144 6.69 1.87 5.85
CA MET A 144 5.64 2.86 6.13
C MET A 144 4.65 3.02 4.96
N LEU A 145 3.36 3.13 5.31
CA LEU A 145 2.23 3.42 4.42
C LEU A 145 1.85 4.90 4.52
N PHE A 146 1.65 5.58 3.38
CA PHE A 146 1.21 6.97 3.31
C PHE A 146 -0.26 7.05 2.86
N VAL A 147 -1.10 7.64 3.70
CA VAL A 147 -2.53 7.86 3.43
C VAL A 147 -2.79 9.36 3.43
N LEU A 148 -3.50 9.87 2.42
CA LEU A 148 -3.97 11.25 2.38
C LEU A 148 -5.45 11.28 2.73
N VAL A 149 -5.81 12.16 3.65
CA VAL A 149 -7.19 12.34 4.08
C VAL A 149 -7.62 13.72 3.66
N ASP A 150 -8.65 13.80 2.80
CA ASP A 150 -9.28 15.06 2.45
C ASP A 150 -10.08 15.57 3.66
N THR A 151 -9.68 16.73 4.20
CA THR A 151 -10.32 17.35 5.37
C THR A 151 -11.61 18.08 5.01
N SER A 152 -11.88 18.33 3.72
CA SER A 152 -13.12 18.95 3.25
C SER A 152 -14.28 17.95 3.13
N GLU A 153 -13.96 16.64 3.12
CA GLU A 153 -14.95 15.57 3.06
C GLU A 153 -15.53 15.26 4.44
N LEU A 154 -16.82 15.55 4.64
CA LEU A 154 -17.53 15.36 5.91
C LEU A 154 -17.47 13.93 6.44
N ARG A 155 -17.40 12.93 5.55
CA ARG A 155 -17.28 11.50 5.94
C ARG A 155 -15.98 11.19 6.68
N ASN A 156 -14.95 12.03 6.56
CA ASN A 156 -13.64 11.84 7.19
C ASN A 156 -13.55 12.41 8.62
N GLY A 157 -14.63 13.01 9.14
CA GLY A 157 -14.64 13.61 10.48
C GLY A 157 -14.17 12.67 11.59
N ARG A 158 -14.55 11.38 11.54
CA ARG A 158 -14.10 10.37 12.50
C ARG A 158 -12.60 10.14 12.50
N VAL A 159 -11.95 10.25 11.35
CA VAL A 159 -10.48 10.11 11.24
C VAL A 159 -9.80 11.32 11.87
N LEU A 160 -10.33 12.52 11.63
CA LEU A 160 -9.83 13.75 12.26
C LEU A 160 -9.96 13.70 13.79
N GLU A 161 -11.11 13.25 14.30
CA GLU A 161 -11.35 13.04 15.73
C GLU A 161 -10.36 12.03 16.32
N TYR A 162 -10.19 10.87 15.68
CA TYR A 162 -9.30 9.82 16.16
C TYR A 162 -7.83 10.28 16.22
N PHE A 163 -7.40 11.15 15.31
CA PHE A 163 -6.06 11.75 15.31
C PHE A 163 -5.97 13.09 16.07
N HIS A 164 -7.06 13.54 16.68
CA HIS A 164 -7.21 14.84 17.33
C HIS A 164 -6.69 16.01 16.45
N ILE A 165 -7.06 15.99 15.17
CA ILE A 165 -6.74 17.05 14.21
C ILE A 165 -7.93 18.01 14.15
N ARG A 166 -7.72 19.27 14.56
CA ARG A 166 -8.71 20.33 14.40
C ARG A 166 -8.50 21.02 13.06
N GLU A 167 -9.48 21.78 12.58
CA GLU A 167 -9.36 22.57 11.35
C GLU A 167 -8.13 23.49 11.36
N VAL A 168 -7.83 24.09 12.51
CA VAL A 168 -6.65 24.96 12.70
C VAL A 168 -5.31 24.22 12.61
N ASP A 169 -5.32 22.89 12.76
CA ASP A 169 -4.11 22.06 12.66
C ASP A 169 -3.83 21.62 11.22
N VAL A 170 -4.75 21.86 10.26
CA VAL A 170 -4.63 21.47 8.85
C VAL A 170 -3.82 22.52 8.05
N PRO A 171 -2.85 22.12 7.20
CA PRO A 171 -2.46 20.75 6.87
C PRO A 171 -1.63 20.07 7.97
N ALA A 172 -1.96 18.81 8.28
CA ALA A 172 -1.34 18.05 9.36
C ALA A 172 -0.79 16.71 8.87
N VAL A 173 0.36 16.30 9.40
CA VAL A 173 0.92 14.94 9.18
C VAL A 173 0.95 14.18 10.51
N ARG A 174 0.52 12.92 10.48
CA ARG A 174 0.57 11.97 11.61
C ARG A 174 1.16 10.64 11.15
N ILE A 175 1.84 9.95 12.05
CA ILE A 175 2.20 8.52 11.90
C ILE A 175 1.39 7.73 12.93
N LEU A 176 0.79 6.63 12.50
CA LEU A 176 0.16 5.63 13.37
C LEU A 176 0.96 4.34 13.32
N ASN A 177 1.34 3.83 14.49
CA ASN A 177 1.78 2.46 14.63
C ASN A 177 0.55 1.57 14.89
N LEU A 178 0.18 0.72 13.93
CA LEU A 178 -0.99 -0.15 14.04
C LEU A 178 -0.85 -1.23 15.14
N SER A 179 0.37 -1.63 15.48
CA SER A 179 0.61 -2.67 16.49
C SER A 179 0.50 -2.14 17.92
N SER A 180 0.90 -0.89 18.17
CA SER A 180 0.88 -0.28 19.50
C SER A 180 -0.18 0.80 19.67
N ASP A 181 -0.95 1.12 18.63
CA ASP A 181 -1.88 2.26 18.54
C ASP A 181 -1.19 3.63 18.80
N ALA A 182 0.15 3.66 18.76
CA ALA A 182 0.94 4.84 19.06
C ALA A 182 0.88 5.86 17.92
N LYS A 183 0.53 7.10 18.26
CA LYS A 183 0.39 8.20 17.30
C LYS A 183 1.58 9.15 17.45
N TYR A 184 2.07 9.70 16.34
CA TYR A 184 3.19 10.65 16.32
C TYR A 184 2.79 11.86 15.49
N LYS A 185 3.14 13.06 15.98
CA LYS A 185 2.90 14.33 15.30
C LYS A 185 4.19 14.84 14.66
N MET A 186 4.12 15.26 13.40
CA MET A 186 5.26 15.86 12.72
C MET A 186 5.69 17.15 13.45
N PRO A 187 6.96 17.28 13.85
CA PRO A 187 7.44 18.46 14.58
C PRO A 187 7.84 19.60 13.61
N ALA A 188 6.98 19.91 12.64
CA ALA A 188 7.20 20.99 11.67
C ALA A 188 5.87 21.72 11.41
N GLY A 189 5.94 23.04 11.23
CA GLY A 189 4.77 23.88 10.94
C GLY A 189 4.31 23.83 9.48
N GLU A 190 5.19 23.36 8.58
CA GLU A 190 4.91 23.26 7.15
C GLU A 190 5.17 21.86 6.62
N VAL A 191 4.30 21.41 5.70
CA VAL A 191 4.41 20.11 5.03
C VAL A 191 5.26 20.26 3.76
N THR A 192 6.56 19.99 3.88
CA THR A 192 7.51 19.91 2.76
C THR A 192 8.07 18.50 2.60
N VAL A 193 8.66 18.21 1.44
CA VAL A 193 9.29 16.90 1.17
C VAL A 193 10.40 16.61 2.17
N GLU A 194 11.20 17.63 2.50
CA GLU A 194 12.31 17.55 3.44
C GLU A 194 11.82 17.25 4.85
N ASN A 195 10.80 17.97 5.31
CA ASN A 195 10.22 17.80 6.65
C ASN A 195 9.56 16.42 6.80
N LEU A 196 8.84 15.98 5.76
CA LEU A 196 8.21 14.65 5.74
C LEU A 196 9.26 13.54 5.81
N LYS A 197 10.32 13.65 5.01
CA LYS A 197 11.43 12.67 4.99
C LYS A 197 12.14 12.62 6.35
N ALA A 198 12.43 13.77 6.95
CA ALA A 198 13.04 13.85 8.27
C ALA A 198 12.15 13.21 9.35
N PHE A 199 10.83 13.43 9.28
CA PHE A 199 9.89 12.86 10.24
C PHE A 199 9.81 11.33 10.15
N CYS A 200 9.70 10.78 8.93
CA CYS A 200 9.72 9.33 8.72
C CYS A 200 11.02 8.69 9.23
N GLN A 201 12.17 9.29 8.93
CA GLN A 201 13.47 8.81 9.42
C GLN A 201 13.57 8.88 10.95
N SER A 202 13.05 9.94 11.57
CA SER A 202 13.00 10.07 13.03
C SER A 202 12.16 8.96 13.66
N TYR A 203 11.04 8.58 13.06
CA TYR A 203 10.20 7.50 13.56
C TYR A 203 10.88 6.14 13.44
N LEU A 204 11.42 5.81 12.26
CA LEU A 204 12.07 4.53 12.00
C LEU A 204 13.34 4.31 12.83
N SER A 205 14.00 5.40 13.21
CA SER A 205 15.16 5.37 14.11
C SER A 205 14.79 5.38 15.60
N GLY A 206 13.50 5.34 15.95
CA GLY A 206 13.02 5.33 17.33
C GLY A 206 13.12 6.66 18.07
N ARG A 207 13.40 7.77 17.36
CA ARG A 207 13.59 9.11 17.95
C ARG A 207 12.34 9.99 17.91
N ALA A 208 11.32 9.60 17.14
CA ALA A 208 10.09 10.39 17.06
C ALA A 208 9.39 10.46 18.42
N LYS A 209 8.96 11.66 18.80
CA LYS A 209 8.22 11.87 20.04
C LYS A 209 6.80 11.34 19.90
N LEU A 210 6.41 10.45 20.82
CA LEU A 210 5.06 9.95 20.93
C LEU A 210 4.11 11.13 21.18
N HIS A 211 3.05 11.21 20.37
CA HIS A 211 1.96 12.13 20.62
C HIS A 211 1.06 11.53 21.70
N LEU A 212 1.32 11.95 22.94
CA LEU A 212 0.43 11.69 24.05
C LEU A 212 -0.71 12.70 23.98
N SER A 213 -1.95 12.21 23.84
CA SER A 213 -3.17 13.00 24.00
C SER A 213 -3.31 13.39 25.48
N SER A 214 -2.48 14.32 25.94
CA SER A 214 -2.75 15.01 27.19
C SER A 214 -3.17 16.41 26.86
N GLU A 215 -4.34 16.78 27.36
CA GLU A 215 -4.72 18.17 27.54
C GLU A 215 -3.65 18.86 28.41
N GLU A 216 -3.53 20.19 28.25
CA GLU A 216 -2.74 20.98 29.20
C GLU A 216 -3.33 20.84 30.59
N ILE A 217 -2.48 20.90 31.63
CA ILE A 217 -2.97 20.87 33.00
C ILE A 217 -3.76 22.16 33.22
N PRO A 218 -5.06 22.11 33.51
CA PRO A 218 -5.84 23.32 33.80
C PRO A 218 -5.21 24.07 34.98
N GLU A 219 -5.27 25.41 34.99
CA GLU A 219 -4.70 26.19 36.10
C GLU A 219 -5.40 25.86 37.43
N ASP A 220 -6.70 25.54 37.39
CA ASP A 220 -7.55 25.23 38.55
C ASP A 220 -7.63 23.72 38.89
N TRP A 221 -6.70 22.91 38.36
CA TRP A 221 -6.81 21.44 38.41
C TRP A 221 -6.85 20.85 39.84
N ASP A 222 -6.32 21.56 40.84
CA ASP A 222 -6.28 21.13 42.25
C ASP A 222 -7.01 22.07 43.23
N GLU A 223 -7.69 23.11 42.73
CA GLU A 223 -8.37 24.11 43.56
C GLU A 223 -9.65 23.56 44.22
N ARG A 224 -10.27 22.53 43.64
CA ARG A 224 -11.52 21.92 44.13
C ARG A 224 -11.26 20.57 44.82
N PRO A 225 -12.17 20.09 45.70
CA PRO A 225 -12.05 18.78 46.33
C PRO A 225 -11.95 17.61 45.36
N VAL A 226 -12.48 17.76 44.13
CA VAL A 226 -12.31 16.82 43.02
C VAL A 226 -11.25 17.38 42.08
N LYS A 227 -10.11 16.69 41.99
CA LYS A 227 -8.97 17.09 41.16
C LYS A 227 -9.16 16.65 39.71
N VAL A 228 -8.77 17.51 38.77
CA VAL A 228 -8.80 17.20 37.33
C VAL A 228 -7.44 16.61 36.93
N LEU A 229 -7.47 15.40 36.37
CA LEU A 229 -6.28 14.71 35.89
C LEU A 229 -6.27 14.66 34.36
N VAL A 230 -5.13 15.00 33.79
CA VAL A 230 -4.79 14.88 32.37
C VAL A 230 -3.57 13.98 32.23
N GLY A 231 -3.27 13.46 31.04
CA GLY A 231 -2.15 12.54 30.83
C GLY A 231 -0.78 13.06 31.35
N LYS A 232 -0.56 14.37 31.38
CA LYS A 232 0.65 15.05 31.86
C LYS A 232 0.82 14.99 33.38
N ASN A 233 -0.26 15.01 34.16
CA ASN A 233 -0.19 15.00 35.63
C ASN A 233 -0.63 13.65 36.25
N PHE A 234 -1.30 12.79 35.48
CA PHE A 234 -1.86 11.51 35.95
C PHE A 234 -0.84 10.64 36.69
N ASN A 235 0.30 10.31 36.04
CA ASN A 235 1.29 9.41 36.63
C ASN A 235 1.96 9.97 37.90
N LYS A 236 2.08 11.29 38.02
CA LYS A 236 2.68 11.95 39.20
C LYS A 236 1.73 11.91 40.41
N ILE A 237 0.43 11.84 40.16
CA ILE A 237 -0.60 11.99 41.20
C ILE A 237 -1.14 10.64 41.65
N VAL A 238 -1.22 9.67 40.75
CA VAL A 238 -1.84 8.35 41.02
C VAL A 238 -0.83 7.31 41.52
N PHE A 239 0.45 7.44 41.17
CA PHE A 239 1.52 6.51 41.54
C PHE A 239 2.65 7.25 42.27
#